data_AF-A0A497E9A3-F1
#
_entry.id   AF-A0A497E9A3-F1
#
_cell.length_a   1.000
_cell.length_b   1.000
_cell.length_c   1.000
_cell.angle_alpha   90.00
_cell.angle_beta   90.00
_cell.angle_gamma   90.00
#
_symmetry.space_group_name_H-M   'P 1'
#
loop_
_entity.id
_entity.type
_entity.pdbx_description
1 polymer ?
#
loop_
_entity_poly.entity_id
_entity_poly.type
_entity_poly.pdbx_seq_one_letter_code
_entity_poly.pdbx_strand_id
1 'polypeptide(L)'
;MASQRRNRDRRPARRSAARNPKRRLLVVCEGKRTEPDYIRGYERHVRNTTVKIQIPDDRGEPKKVVEIAKEMKRTAEAEAKRQGDSYLDFDEVWCVFDRDDHDRFYDACTMARDNGFELAVSNPCVELWLLLHFRESPGPQHRDDLSRMLRRYLPGYDKRIDFDEVVDGVKNAANRARRLDADASEMGESGRNPTTGFYRLTDSISME
;
A
#
# COMPACT_ATOMS: atom_id res chain seq x y z
N MET A 1 -63.76 15.24 -28.99
CA MET A 1 -63.07 14.49 -27.93
C MET A 1 -61.63 14.96 -27.88
N ALA A 2 -61.29 15.84 -26.93
CA ALA A 2 -59.96 16.42 -26.82
C ALA A 2 -59.10 15.59 -25.85
N SER A 3 -58.01 15.03 -26.37
CA SER A 3 -57.04 14.23 -25.62
C SER A 3 -56.24 15.11 -24.66
N GLN A 4 -56.50 14.98 -23.35
CA GLN A 4 -55.69 15.57 -22.28
C GLN A 4 -54.29 14.92 -22.24
N ARG A 5 -53.27 15.65 -22.68
CA ARG A 5 -51.86 15.26 -22.49
C ARG A 5 -51.51 15.41 -21.01
N ARG A 6 -51.29 14.28 -20.31
CA ARG A 6 -50.76 14.26 -18.94
C ARG A 6 -49.32 14.81 -18.95
N ASN A 7 -49.16 16.04 -18.48
CA ASN A 7 -47.86 16.60 -18.15
C ASN A 7 -47.33 15.89 -16.90
N ARG A 8 -46.39 14.96 -17.08
CA ARG A 8 -45.66 14.34 -15.96
C ARG A 8 -44.50 15.27 -15.62
N ASP A 9 -44.66 16.07 -14.58
CA ASP A 9 -43.56 16.77 -13.92
C ASP A 9 -42.54 15.73 -13.43
N ARG A 10 -41.48 15.53 -14.22
CA ARG A 10 -40.30 14.78 -13.78
C ARG A 10 -39.61 15.61 -12.72
N ARG A 11 -39.74 15.20 -11.46
CA ARG A 11 -38.90 15.72 -10.36
C ARG A 11 -37.43 15.66 -10.82
N PRO A 12 -36.67 16.76 -10.74
CA PRO A 12 -35.25 16.73 -11.07
C PRO A 12 -34.59 15.67 -10.20
N ALA A 13 -33.80 14.80 -10.84
CA ALA A 13 -33.01 13.80 -10.14
C ALA A 13 -32.25 14.50 -9.01
N ARG A 14 -32.35 13.96 -7.77
CA ARG A 14 -31.53 14.41 -6.64
C ARG A 14 -30.10 14.52 -7.16
N ARG A 15 -29.53 15.73 -7.14
CA ARG A 15 -28.09 15.92 -7.36
C ARG A 15 -27.41 14.94 -6.41
N SER A 16 -26.83 13.88 -6.94
CA SER A 16 -25.98 12.99 -6.16
C SER A 16 -24.96 13.89 -5.49
N ALA A 17 -24.84 13.80 -4.16
CA ALA A 17 -23.79 14.51 -3.43
C ALA A 17 -22.50 14.32 -4.22
N ALA A 18 -21.86 15.42 -4.62
CA ALA A 18 -20.59 15.38 -5.32
C ALA A 18 -19.63 14.66 -4.37
N ARG A 19 -19.41 13.36 -4.60
CA ARG A 19 -18.36 12.63 -3.91
C ARG A 19 -17.08 13.29 -4.36
N ASN A 20 -16.28 13.76 -3.42
CA ASN A 20 -14.91 14.10 -3.75
C ASN A 20 -14.30 12.85 -4.41
N PRO A 21 -13.64 13.01 -5.56
CA PRO A 21 -12.98 11.89 -6.21
C PRO A 21 -11.94 11.31 -5.26
N LYS A 22 -11.94 9.98 -5.13
CA LYS A 22 -10.98 9.27 -4.28
C LYS A 22 -9.56 9.56 -4.76
N ARG A 23 -8.63 9.74 -3.81
CA ARG A 23 -7.21 9.95 -4.08
C ARG A 23 -6.65 8.80 -4.90
N ARG A 24 -5.87 9.07 -5.94
CA ARG A 24 -5.26 8.07 -6.81
C ARG A 24 -3.84 7.76 -6.34
N LEU A 25 -3.61 6.51 -5.95
CA LEU A 25 -2.33 6.08 -5.38
C LEU A 25 -1.55 5.27 -6.42
N LEU A 26 -0.25 5.51 -6.54
CA LEU A 26 0.69 4.58 -7.16
C LEU A 26 1.41 3.81 -6.06
N VAL A 27 1.41 2.48 -6.13
CA VAL A 27 2.15 1.63 -5.19
C VAL A 27 3.10 0.74 -5.98
N VAL A 28 4.41 0.92 -5.80
CA VAL A 28 5.43 0.11 -6.47
C VAL A 28 6.02 -0.88 -5.47
N CYS A 29 5.86 -2.16 -5.74
CA CYS A 29 6.32 -3.25 -4.87
C CYS A 29 7.62 -3.87 -5.38
N GLU A 30 8.59 -4.08 -4.49
CA GLU A 30 9.79 -4.87 -4.77
C GLU A 30 9.44 -6.35 -5.04
N GLY A 31 8.70 -6.96 -4.11
CA GLY A 31 8.25 -8.33 -4.22
C GLY A 31 7.11 -8.51 -5.24
N LYS A 32 7.17 -9.63 -5.96
CA LYS A 32 6.22 -9.94 -7.05
C LYS A 32 4.94 -10.64 -6.61
N ARG A 33 4.83 -11.01 -5.33
CA ARG A 33 3.75 -11.89 -4.84
C ARG A 33 3.09 -11.37 -3.57
N THR A 34 3.75 -11.48 -2.42
CA THR A 34 3.14 -11.22 -1.11
C THR A 34 2.53 -9.82 -1.00
N GLU A 35 3.32 -8.79 -1.26
CA GLU A 35 2.93 -7.38 -1.19
C GLU A 35 1.78 -7.07 -2.14
N PRO A 36 1.90 -7.33 -3.47
CA PRO A 36 0.81 -7.03 -4.39
C PRO A 36 -0.45 -7.87 -4.12
N ASP A 37 -0.33 -9.14 -3.71
CA ASP A 37 -1.49 -9.97 -3.38
C ASP A 37 -2.23 -9.41 -2.15
N TYR A 38 -1.49 -9.02 -1.11
CA TYR A 38 -2.06 -8.38 0.08
C TYR A 38 -2.73 -7.05 -0.26
N ILE A 39 -2.05 -6.15 -0.98
CA ILE A 39 -2.57 -4.82 -1.32
C ILE A 39 -3.82 -4.93 -2.19
N ARG A 40 -3.84 -5.82 -3.20
CA ARG A 40 -5.03 -6.07 -4.02
C ARG A 40 -6.20 -6.61 -3.19
N GLY A 41 -5.93 -7.46 -2.20
CA GLY A 41 -6.96 -7.93 -1.28
C GLY A 41 -7.52 -6.81 -0.42
N TYR A 42 -6.64 -5.99 0.13
CA TYR A 42 -6.98 -4.87 0.99
C TYR A 42 -7.78 -3.79 0.26
N GLU A 43 -7.35 -3.37 -0.94
CA GLU A 43 -8.06 -2.36 -1.75
C GLU A 43 -9.50 -2.81 -2.10
N ARG A 44 -9.68 -4.11 -2.39
CA ARG A 44 -11.00 -4.73 -2.62
C ARG A 44 -11.84 -4.70 -1.36
N HIS A 45 -11.26 -5.04 -0.21
CA HIS A 45 -11.93 -5.04 1.09
C HIS A 45 -12.43 -3.64 1.47
N VAL A 46 -11.61 -2.59 1.30
CA VAL A 46 -12.00 -1.20 1.60
C VAL A 46 -12.72 -0.50 0.43
N ARG A 47 -12.99 -1.22 -0.67
CA ARG A 47 -13.66 -0.71 -1.88
C ARG A 47 -12.96 0.52 -2.47
N ASN A 48 -11.64 0.53 -2.46
CA ASN A 48 -10.83 1.55 -3.09
C ASN A 48 -10.30 1.04 -4.45
N THR A 49 -10.75 1.67 -5.55
CA THR A 49 -10.39 1.28 -6.92
C THR A 49 -9.37 2.21 -7.57
N THR A 50 -8.84 3.19 -6.83
CA THR A 50 -7.92 4.21 -7.36
C THR A 50 -6.45 3.89 -7.07
N VAL A 51 -6.18 2.74 -6.47
CA VAL A 51 -4.83 2.24 -6.22
C VAL A 51 -4.32 1.56 -7.49
N LYS A 52 -3.17 2.02 -8.00
CA LYS A 52 -2.44 1.39 -9.10
C LYS A 52 -1.20 0.72 -8.56
N ILE A 53 -1.16 -0.61 -8.65
CA ILE A 53 -0.03 -1.40 -8.20
C ILE A 53 0.90 -1.68 -9.38
N GLN A 54 2.17 -1.33 -9.26
CA GLN A 54 3.24 -1.67 -10.19
C GLN A 54 4.20 -2.68 -9.57
N ILE A 55 4.58 -3.67 -10.36
CA ILE A 55 5.62 -4.63 -10.01
C ILE A 55 6.72 -4.50 -11.08
N PRO A 56 7.99 -4.25 -10.71
CA PRO A 56 9.11 -4.26 -11.65
C PRO A 56 9.27 -5.63 -12.34
N ASP A 57 9.60 -5.63 -13.62
CA ASP A 57 9.79 -6.87 -14.41
C ASP A 57 11.03 -7.67 -13.96
N ASP A 58 12.06 -6.99 -13.48
CA ASP A 58 13.26 -7.62 -12.93
C ASP A 58 13.13 -7.84 -11.41
N ARG A 59 14.09 -8.55 -10.80
CA ARG A 59 14.25 -8.50 -9.34
C ARG A 59 14.69 -7.07 -9.00
N GLY A 60 13.71 -6.22 -8.68
CA GLY A 60 13.96 -4.85 -8.29
C GLY A 60 14.65 -4.84 -6.95
N GLU A 61 15.77 -4.15 -6.84
CA GLU A 61 16.30 -3.73 -5.55
C GLU A 61 15.56 -2.46 -5.11
N PRO A 62 15.64 -2.05 -3.82
CA PRO A 62 14.95 -0.87 -3.31
C PRO A 62 15.11 0.39 -4.18
N LYS A 63 16.30 0.66 -4.70
CA LYS A 63 16.56 1.83 -5.56
C LYS A 63 15.79 1.78 -6.87
N LYS A 64 15.66 0.59 -7.46
CA LYS A 64 14.93 0.38 -8.72
C LYS A 64 13.42 0.61 -8.55
N VAL A 65 12.87 0.25 -7.39
CA VAL A 65 11.47 0.52 -7.04
C VAL A 65 11.21 2.03 -7.10
N VAL A 66 12.09 2.84 -6.52
CA VAL A 66 11.96 4.30 -6.49
C VAL A 66 12.16 4.92 -7.86
N GLU A 67 13.10 4.42 -8.68
CA GLU A 67 13.28 4.87 -10.06
C GLU A 67 12.03 4.64 -10.92
N ILE A 68 11.40 3.47 -10.79
CA ILE A 68 10.17 3.13 -11.50
C ILE A 68 9.01 4.01 -11.03
N ALA A 69 8.88 4.21 -9.72
CA ALA A 69 7.89 5.13 -9.15
C ALA A 69 8.03 6.54 -9.76
N LYS A 70 9.27 7.03 -9.87
CA LYS A 70 9.58 8.33 -10.46
C LYS A 70 9.21 8.42 -11.95
N GLU A 71 9.53 7.40 -12.73
CA GLU A 71 9.19 7.36 -14.15
C GLU A 71 7.67 7.34 -14.38
N MET A 72 6.95 6.53 -13.60
CA MET A 72 5.50 6.42 -13.71
C MET A 72 4.79 7.70 -13.27
N LYS A 73 5.25 8.33 -12.18
CA LYS A 73 4.73 9.63 -11.71
C LYS A 73 4.91 10.70 -12.79
N ARG A 74 6.12 10.83 -13.36
CA ARG A 74 6.38 11.79 -14.45
C ARG A 74 5.53 11.53 -15.69
N THR A 75 5.34 10.26 -16.05
CA THR A 75 4.50 9.88 -17.18
C THR A 75 3.04 10.28 -16.96
N ALA A 76 2.52 9.99 -15.76
CA ALA A 76 1.15 10.34 -15.36
C ALA A 76 0.94 11.87 -15.34
N GLU A 77 1.89 12.64 -14.78
CA GLU A 77 1.85 14.11 -14.78
C GLU A 77 1.84 14.69 -16.21
N ALA A 78 2.70 14.17 -17.09
CA ALA A 78 2.76 14.61 -18.49
C ALA A 78 1.46 14.29 -19.24
N GLU A 79 0.87 13.12 -18.97
CA GLU A 79 -0.41 12.71 -19.54
C GLU A 79 -1.57 13.57 -19.03
N ALA A 80 -1.64 13.83 -17.73
CA ALA A 80 -2.61 14.71 -17.10
C ALA A 80 -2.56 16.12 -17.71
N LYS A 81 -1.36 16.68 -17.88
CA LYS A 81 -1.17 17.98 -18.52
C LYS A 81 -1.58 17.98 -19.99
N ARG A 82 -1.24 16.93 -20.74
CA ARG A 82 -1.58 16.80 -22.17
C ARG A 82 -3.08 16.70 -22.40
N GLN A 83 -3.80 16.03 -21.49
CA GLN A 83 -5.25 15.81 -21.60
C GLN A 83 -6.07 16.88 -20.86
N GLY A 84 -5.43 17.74 -20.06
CA GLY A 84 -6.13 18.70 -19.20
C GLY A 84 -6.95 18.02 -18.11
N ASP A 85 -6.56 16.81 -17.69
CA ASP A 85 -7.27 15.99 -16.72
C ASP A 85 -6.34 15.62 -15.57
N SER A 86 -6.46 16.32 -14.45
CA SER A 86 -5.64 16.09 -13.24
C SER A 86 -5.89 14.73 -12.59
N TYR A 87 -7.03 14.06 -12.87
CA TYR A 87 -7.30 12.71 -12.33
C TYR A 87 -6.39 11.63 -12.94
N LEU A 88 -5.70 11.97 -14.03
CA LEU A 88 -4.68 11.11 -14.62
C LEU A 88 -3.33 11.16 -13.89
N ASP A 89 -3.14 12.08 -12.94
CA ASP A 89 -1.97 12.11 -12.06
C ASP A 89 -2.20 11.23 -10.80
N PHE A 90 -1.13 10.95 -10.06
CA PHE A 90 -1.18 10.29 -8.75
C PHE A 90 -1.12 11.31 -7.62
N ASP A 91 -2.05 11.25 -6.68
CA ASP A 91 -2.04 12.09 -5.48
C ASP A 91 -0.97 11.64 -4.47
N GLU A 92 -0.69 10.34 -4.41
CA GLU A 92 0.35 9.76 -3.57
C GLU A 92 1.11 8.66 -4.31
N VAL A 93 2.39 8.54 -4.00
CA VAL A 93 3.27 7.51 -4.53
C VAL A 93 3.94 6.79 -3.37
N TRP A 94 3.80 5.47 -3.34
CA TRP A 94 4.32 4.59 -2.31
C TRP A 94 5.33 3.62 -2.90
N CYS A 95 6.50 3.50 -2.27
CA CYS A 95 7.48 2.46 -2.55
C CYS A 95 7.47 1.43 -1.42
N VAL A 96 7.30 0.16 -1.78
CA VAL A 96 7.18 -0.96 -0.84
C VAL A 96 8.35 -1.91 -1.07
N PHE A 97 9.19 -2.08 -0.06
CA PHE A 97 10.38 -2.93 -0.12
C PHE A 97 10.78 -3.43 1.26
N ASP A 98 11.53 -4.52 1.28
CA ASP A 98 12.10 -5.03 2.52
C ASP A 98 13.37 -4.25 2.90
N ARG A 99 13.79 -4.35 4.17
CA ARG A 99 15.11 -3.86 4.55
C ARG A 99 16.18 -4.71 3.87
N ASP A 100 17.02 -4.06 3.08
CA ASP A 100 18.26 -4.57 2.51
C ASP A 100 19.44 -4.06 3.35
N ASP A 101 20.42 -4.91 3.66
CA ASP A 101 21.59 -4.58 4.48
C ASP A 101 22.65 -3.75 3.71
N HIS A 102 22.49 -3.57 2.39
CA HIS A 102 23.42 -2.82 1.54
C HIS A 102 23.10 -1.33 1.41
N ASP A 103 24.09 -0.54 0.97
CA ASP A 103 23.99 0.91 0.76
C ASP A 103 22.83 1.34 -0.15
N ARG A 104 22.39 0.44 -1.05
CA ARG A 104 21.29 0.69 -1.99
C ARG A 104 19.97 1.00 -1.27
N PHE A 105 19.78 0.53 -0.04
CA PHE A 105 18.61 0.87 0.77
C PHE A 105 18.58 2.36 1.15
N TYR A 106 19.69 2.89 1.67
CA TYR A 106 19.75 4.29 2.10
C TYR A 106 19.66 5.26 0.92
N ASP A 107 20.28 4.89 -0.21
CA ASP A 107 20.10 5.56 -1.50
C ASP A 107 18.63 5.62 -1.91
N ALA A 108 17.90 4.50 -1.82
CA ALA A 108 16.48 4.43 -2.15
C ALA A 108 15.65 5.31 -1.22
N CYS A 109 15.90 5.26 0.10
CA CYS A 109 15.21 6.09 1.08
C CYS A 109 15.42 7.59 0.81
N THR A 110 16.67 7.98 0.52
CA THR A 110 17.00 9.37 0.18
C THR A 110 16.30 9.80 -1.10
N MET A 111 16.36 8.96 -2.14
CA MET A 111 15.70 9.25 -3.42
C MET A 111 14.18 9.37 -3.26
N ALA A 112 13.54 8.49 -2.50
CA ALA A 112 12.10 8.55 -2.26
C ALA A 112 11.70 9.86 -1.59
N ARG A 113 12.41 10.22 -0.51
CA ARG A 113 12.22 11.49 0.20
C ARG A 113 12.38 12.70 -0.73
N ASP A 114 13.43 12.72 -1.55
CA ASP A 114 13.72 13.84 -2.46
C ASP A 114 12.66 13.99 -3.57
N ASN A 115 11.89 12.95 -3.86
CA ASN A 115 10.76 12.99 -4.81
C ASN A 115 9.39 13.09 -4.12
N GLY A 116 9.35 13.22 -2.77
CA GLY A 116 8.09 13.27 -2.02
C GLY A 116 7.31 11.96 -2.04
N PHE A 117 7.99 10.82 -2.16
CA PHE A 117 7.37 9.50 -2.13
C PHE A 117 7.36 8.94 -0.72
N GLU A 118 6.27 8.25 -0.39
CA GLU A 118 6.09 7.56 0.87
C GLU A 118 6.72 6.16 0.82
N LEU A 119 7.12 5.67 1.99
CA LEU A 119 7.82 4.39 2.13
C LEU A 119 7.08 3.44 3.06
N ALA A 120 6.78 2.25 2.55
CA ALA A 120 6.32 1.10 3.33
C ALA A 120 7.45 0.05 3.41
N VAL A 121 8.44 0.32 4.26
CA VAL A 121 9.57 -0.59 4.49
C VAL A 121 9.22 -1.61 5.56
N SER A 122 9.53 -2.89 5.34
CA SER A 122 9.47 -3.92 6.38
C SER A 122 10.85 -4.42 6.78
N ASN A 123 11.16 -4.40 8.08
CA ASN A 123 12.43 -4.86 8.63
C ASN A 123 12.18 -6.05 9.58
N PRO A 124 12.63 -7.28 9.24
CA PRO A 124 13.50 -7.60 8.10
C PRO A 124 12.75 -7.80 6.77
N CYS A 125 11.46 -8.13 6.81
CA CYS A 125 10.67 -8.41 5.61
C CYS A 125 9.16 -8.34 5.83
N VAL A 126 8.38 -8.32 4.75
CA VAL A 126 6.90 -8.25 4.77
C VAL A 126 6.22 -9.39 5.54
N GLU A 127 6.87 -10.54 5.74
CA GLU A 127 6.31 -11.58 6.62
C GLU A 127 6.10 -11.10 8.06
N LEU A 128 6.85 -10.09 8.51
CA LEU A 128 6.56 -9.42 9.78
C LEU A 128 5.14 -8.86 9.76
N TRP A 129 4.79 -8.08 8.74
CA TRP A 129 3.46 -7.50 8.60
C TRP A 129 2.37 -8.57 8.65
N LEU A 130 2.51 -9.65 7.87
CA LEU A 130 1.55 -10.76 7.89
C LEU A 130 1.46 -11.46 9.26
N LEU A 131 2.60 -11.70 9.92
CA LEU A 131 2.61 -12.33 11.25
C LEU A 131 1.86 -11.47 12.29
N LEU A 132 1.94 -10.14 12.15
CA LEU A 132 1.24 -9.20 13.03
C LEU A 132 -0.28 -9.25 12.91
N HIS A 133 -0.87 -9.90 11.89
CA HIS A 133 -2.31 -10.17 11.87
C HIS A 133 -2.72 -11.13 12.99
N PHE A 134 -1.89 -12.12 13.26
CA PHE A 134 -2.22 -13.22 14.16
C PHE A 134 -1.73 -12.99 15.59
N ARG A 135 -0.56 -12.36 15.75
CA ARG A 135 0.09 -12.24 17.06
C ARG A 135 0.98 -11.01 17.19
N GLU A 136 1.45 -10.74 18.40
CA GLU A 136 2.54 -9.78 18.65
C GLU A 136 3.86 -10.23 18.02
N SER A 137 4.73 -9.26 17.74
CA SER A 137 6.08 -9.54 17.24
C SER A 137 6.88 -10.41 18.23
N PRO A 138 7.63 -11.41 17.76
CA PRO A 138 8.54 -12.20 18.60
C PRO A 138 9.85 -11.46 18.93
N GLY A 139 9.97 -10.17 18.62
CA GLY A 139 11.22 -9.42 18.69
C GLY A 139 12.01 -9.50 17.38
N PRO A 140 13.28 -9.06 17.37
CA PRO A 140 14.11 -9.09 16.17
C PRO A 140 14.30 -10.52 15.65
N GLN A 141 14.05 -10.75 14.37
CA GLN A 141 14.16 -12.07 13.74
C GLN A 141 14.84 -11.96 12.37
N HIS A 142 15.33 -13.08 11.83
CA HIS A 142 15.69 -13.19 10.43
C HIS A 142 14.46 -13.47 9.56
N ARG A 143 14.51 -13.11 8.27
CA ARG A 143 13.41 -13.29 7.30
C ARG A 143 12.92 -14.75 7.19
N ASP A 144 13.85 -15.71 7.29
CA ASP A 144 13.52 -17.14 7.22
C ASP A 144 12.78 -17.63 8.46
N ASP A 145 13.10 -17.07 9.63
CA ASP A 145 12.43 -17.40 10.89
C ASP A 145 11.01 -16.87 10.91
N LEU A 146 10.80 -15.63 10.45
CA LEU A 146 9.46 -15.07 10.28
C LEU A 146 8.62 -15.90 9.30
N SER A 147 9.19 -16.30 8.16
CA SER A 147 8.51 -17.17 7.20
C SER A 147 8.10 -18.51 7.83
N ARG A 148 8.96 -19.11 8.66
CA ARG A 148 8.64 -20.37 9.36
C ARG A 148 7.57 -20.18 10.44
N MET A 149 7.60 -19.07 11.17
CA MET A 149 6.58 -18.75 12.18
C MET A 149 5.23 -18.48 11.53
N LEU A 150 5.20 -17.73 10.43
CA LEU A 150 3.99 -17.40 9.68
C LEU A 150 3.28 -18.66 9.18
N ARG A 151 4.03 -19.67 8.71
CA ARG A 151 3.47 -20.95 8.26
C ARG A 151 2.70 -21.73 9.32
N ARG A 152 2.85 -21.40 10.61
CA ARG A 152 2.00 -21.98 11.67
C ARG A 152 0.57 -21.45 11.65
N TYR A 153 0.39 -20.23 11.13
CA TYR A 153 -0.91 -19.58 10.97
C TYR A 153 -1.43 -19.73 9.54
N LEU A 154 -0.51 -19.81 8.56
CA LEU A 154 -0.80 -19.98 7.14
C LEU A 154 -0.04 -21.20 6.56
N PRO A 155 -0.51 -22.44 6.78
CA PRO A 155 0.21 -23.67 6.40
C PRO A 155 0.55 -23.78 4.90
N GLY A 156 -0.16 -23.05 4.04
CA GLY A 156 0.09 -23.00 2.58
C GLY A 156 0.96 -21.84 2.11
N TYR A 157 1.50 -21.01 3.01
CA TYR A 157 2.21 -19.79 2.62
C TYR A 157 3.52 -20.08 1.85
N ASP A 158 3.50 -19.74 0.56
CA ASP A 158 4.59 -19.89 -0.41
C ASP A 158 4.96 -18.56 -1.10
N LYS A 159 4.81 -17.46 -0.34
CA LYS A 159 4.84 -16.06 -0.82
C LYS A 159 3.58 -15.63 -1.58
N ARG A 160 2.55 -16.46 -1.67
CA ARG A 160 1.20 -16.00 -2.00
C ARG A 160 0.36 -15.90 -0.74
N ILE A 161 -0.57 -14.96 -0.73
CA ILE A 161 -1.49 -14.75 0.38
C ILE A 161 -2.91 -14.60 -0.17
N ASP A 162 -3.85 -15.37 0.38
CA ASP A 162 -5.26 -15.04 0.25
C ASP A 162 -5.62 -14.03 1.36
N PHE A 163 -6.11 -12.87 0.95
CA PHE A 163 -6.40 -11.79 1.89
C PHE A 163 -7.50 -12.17 2.89
N ASP A 164 -8.40 -13.07 2.51
CA ASP A 164 -9.46 -13.56 3.40
C ASP A 164 -8.89 -14.33 4.61
N GLU A 165 -7.67 -14.89 4.52
CA GLU A 165 -7.01 -15.55 5.65
C GLU A 165 -6.50 -14.56 6.72
N VAL A 166 -6.35 -13.28 6.36
CA VAL A 166 -5.75 -12.24 7.21
C VAL A 166 -6.69 -11.07 7.53
N VAL A 167 -7.86 -11.00 6.89
CA VAL A 167 -8.79 -9.85 6.96
C VAL A 167 -9.18 -9.45 8.39
N ASP A 168 -9.48 -10.43 9.26
CA ASP A 168 -9.87 -10.18 10.64
C ASP A 168 -8.74 -9.56 11.49
N GLY A 169 -7.49 -9.80 11.08
CA GLY A 169 -6.29 -9.34 11.76
C GLY A 169 -5.86 -7.92 11.40
N VAL A 170 -6.43 -7.28 10.39
CA VAL A 170 -5.96 -5.99 9.84
C VAL A 170 -5.80 -4.92 10.93
N LYS A 171 -6.83 -4.70 11.74
CA LYS A 171 -6.79 -3.69 12.81
C LYS A 171 -5.74 -4.02 13.86
N ASN A 172 -5.60 -5.31 14.19
CA ASN A 172 -4.60 -5.76 15.14
C ASN A 172 -3.18 -5.58 14.59
N ALA A 173 -2.94 -5.96 13.32
CA ALA A 173 -1.67 -5.78 12.64
C ALA A 173 -1.24 -4.32 12.63
N ALA A 174 -2.15 -3.41 12.24
CA ALA A 174 -1.88 -1.98 12.24
C ALA A 174 -1.52 -1.44 13.63
N ASN A 175 -2.27 -1.82 14.67
CA ASN A 175 -1.98 -1.39 16.04
C ASN A 175 -0.64 -1.93 16.55
N ARG A 176 -0.32 -3.19 16.26
CA ARG A 176 0.95 -3.81 16.64
C ARG A 176 2.12 -3.14 15.93
N ALA A 177 2.00 -2.89 14.62
CA ALA A 177 3.02 -2.21 13.84
C ALA A 177 3.27 -0.78 14.32
N ARG A 178 2.20 -0.02 14.63
CA ARG A 178 2.32 1.33 15.23
C ARG A 178 3.10 1.32 16.54
N ARG A 179 2.88 0.33 17.41
CA ARG A 179 3.64 0.20 18.66
C ARG A 179 5.11 -0.10 18.39
N LEU A 180 5.42 -1.01 17.47
CA LEU A 180 6.81 -1.28 17.09
C LEU A 180 7.53 -0.04 16.58
N ASP A 181 6.87 0.75 15.72
CA ASP A 181 7.44 2.01 15.21
C ASP A 181 7.60 3.05 16.31
N ALA A 182 6.60 3.20 17.21
CA ALA A 182 6.69 4.12 18.35
C ALA A 182 7.84 3.75 19.30
N ASP A 183 7.93 2.48 19.70
CA ASP A 183 9.00 1.97 20.56
C ASP A 183 10.38 2.17 19.91
N ALA A 184 10.50 1.96 18.60
CA ALA A 184 11.72 2.20 17.85
C ALA A 184 12.11 3.69 17.84
N SER A 185 11.14 4.58 17.62
CA SER A 185 11.37 6.03 17.62
C SER A 185 11.73 6.57 19.01
N GLU A 186 11.09 6.09 20.07
CA GLU A 186 11.41 6.49 21.45
C GLU A 186 12.84 6.11 21.85
N MET A 187 13.36 5.00 21.30
CA MET A 187 14.74 4.55 21.49
C MET A 187 15.75 5.25 20.56
N GLY A 188 15.31 6.12 19.64
CA GLY A 188 16.19 6.78 18.66
C GLY A 188 16.65 5.86 17.52
N GLU A 189 15.96 4.73 17.32
CA GLU A 189 16.32 3.67 16.37
C GLU A 189 15.21 3.42 15.34
N SER A 190 14.61 4.48 14.82
CA SER A 190 13.52 4.41 13.83
C SER A 190 13.88 3.48 12.66
N GLY A 191 12.97 2.55 12.34
CA GLY A 191 13.18 1.57 11.28
C GLY A 191 14.04 0.35 11.66
N ARG A 192 14.38 0.16 12.95
CA ARG A 192 15.10 -1.05 13.43
C ARG A 192 14.29 -2.33 13.23
N ASN A 193 14.97 -3.46 13.28
CA ASN A 193 14.31 -4.76 13.34
C ASN A 193 13.72 -4.98 14.76
N PRO A 194 12.43 -5.31 14.93
CA PRO A 194 11.39 -5.44 13.91
C PRO A 194 10.52 -4.17 13.78
N THR A 195 10.34 -3.66 12.56
CA THR A 195 9.40 -2.56 12.25
C THR A 195 8.78 -2.76 10.86
N THR A 196 7.62 -2.18 10.60
CA THR A 196 7.03 -2.19 9.25
C THR A 196 6.17 -0.97 9.00
N GLY A 197 6.40 -0.32 7.86
CA GLY A 197 5.61 0.81 7.38
C GLY A 197 4.31 0.42 6.67
N PHE A 198 4.01 -0.88 6.53
CA PHE A 198 2.80 -1.34 5.83
C PHE A 198 1.50 -0.76 6.40
N TYR A 199 1.44 -0.53 7.72
CA TYR A 199 0.25 0.04 8.34
C TYR A 199 -0.05 1.45 7.81
N ARG A 200 0.98 2.27 7.51
CA ARG A 200 0.79 3.62 6.95
C ARG A 200 0.23 3.54 5.53
N LEU A 201 0.72 2.60 4.73
CA LEU A 201 0.18 2.33 3.41
C LEU A 201 -1.29 1.90 3.48
N THR A 202 -1.64 0.96 4.38
CA THR A 202 -3.03 0.54 4.56
C THR A 202 -3.93 1.64 5.09
N ASP A 203 -3.40 2.53 5.93
CA ASP A 203 -4.13 3.72 6.38
C ASP A 203 -4.42 4.63 5.18
N SER A 204 -3.41 4.94 4.35
CA SER A 204 -3.60 5.79 3.16
C SER A 204 -4.58 5.19 2.14
N ILE A 205 -4.51 3.88 1.88
CA ILE A 205 -5.45 3.18 0.99
C ILE A 205 -6.89 3.24 1.52
N SER A 206 -7.09 3.27 2.84
CA SER A 206 -8.42 3.28 3.46
C SER A 206 -9.05 4.67 3.59
N MET A 207 -8.27 5.74 3.44
CA MET A 207 -8.77 7.11 3.51
C MET A 207 -9.63 7.43 2.27
N GLU A 208 -10.81 8.01 2.51
CA GLU A 208 -11.76 8.44 1.47
C GLU A 208 -11.36 9.76 0.80
#